data_AF-A0A2V8MUX0-F1
#
_entry.id   AF-A0A2V8MUX0-F1
#
_cell.length_a   1.000
_cell.length_b   1.000
_cell.length_c   1.000
_cell.angle_alpha   90.00
_cell.angle_beta   90.00
_cell.angle_gamma   90.00
#
_symmetry.space_group_name_H-M   'P 1'
#
loop_
_entity.id
_entity.type
_entity.pdbx_description
1 polymer ?
#
loop_
_entity_poly.entity_id
_entity_poly.type
_entity_poly.pdbx_seq_one_letter_code
_entity_poly.pdbx_strand_id
1 'polypeptide(L)'
;MLSIVLSVLLLASPQESTFKKERAQLQEAVDTLVTSTGAQVLYRSRAAYLEGYGVVVSLEVAFEGPQNPFSGFKPPKEIQALIAQRRKDVQEKMSTLLKQRVATMDSIGATESLTVIIHVLNANPADVPNLPVQILMTAKKDSPQQPVAVRDF
;
A
#
# COMPACT_ATOMS: atom_id res chain seq x y z
N MET A 1 -9.85 49.32 17.77
CA MET A 1 -10.06 48.08 17.01
C MET A 1 -8.78 47.26 17.11
N LEU A 2 -8.78 46.23 17.95
CA LEU A 2 -7.59 45.43 18.26
C LEU A 2 -7.69 44.10 17.50
N SER A 3 -6.89 43.95 16.45
CA SER A 3 -6.78 42.72 15.66
C SER A 3 -6.13 41.63 16.50
N ILE A 4 -6.91 40.64 16.94
CA ILE A 4 -6.40 39.39 17.51
C ILE A 4 -5.91 38.55 16.32
N VAL A 5 -4.59 38.55 16.11
CA VAL A 5 -3.92 37.62 15.21
C VAL A 5 -3.99 36.24 15.86
N LEU A 6 -4.95 35.45 15.41
CA LEU A 6 -5.11 34.04 15.79
C LEU A 6 -3.91 33.28 15.21
N SER A 7 -2.87 33.12 16.03
CA SER A 7 -1.77 32.20 15.75
C SER A 7 -2.33 30.79 15.86
N VAL A 8 -2.70 30.20 14.73
CA VAL A 8 -2.97 28.77 14.61
C VAL A 8 -1.63 28.07 14.82
N LEU A 9 -1.35 27.73 16.07
CA LEU A 9 -0.33 26.76 16.44
C LEU A 9 -0.70 25.44 15.75
N LEU A 10 0.03 25.09 14.70
CA LEU A 10 0.12 23.74 14.13
C LEU A 10 0.71 22.80 15.19
N LEU A 11 -0.06 22.48 16.22
CA LEU A 11 0.23 21.37 17.11
C LEU A 11 -0.07 20.11 16.31
N ALA A 12 0.99 19.44 15.83
CA ALA A 12 0.89 18.11 15.27
C ALA A 12 0.04 17.24 16.23
N SER A 13 -0.97 16.55 15.69
CA SER A 13 -1.84 15.74 16.53
C SER A 13 -0.99 14.69 17.27
N PRO A 14 -1.37 14.28 18.50
CA PRO A 14 -0.66 13.23 19.22
C PRO A 14 -0.45 11.97 18.36
N GLN A 15 -1.43 11.64 17.53
CA GLN A 15 -1.42 10.54 16.57
C GLN A 15 -0.33 10.71 15.49
N GLU A 16 -0.16 11.90 14.92
CA GLU A 16 0.91 12.19 13.95
C GLU A 16 2.29 12.00 14.60
N SER A 17 2.44 12.42 15.85
CA SER A 17 3.70 12.26 16.58
C SER A 17 4.05 10.79 16.86
N THR A 18 3.04 9.98 17.17
CA THR A 18 3.17 8.52 17.34
C THR A 18 3.49 7.85 16.00
N PHE A 19 2.80 8.25 14.93
CA PHE A 19 3.04 7.72 13.58
C PHE A 19 4.48 7.89 13.14
N LYS A 20 5.13 9.04 13.44
CA LYS A 20 6.54 9.26 13.08
C LYS A 20 7.48 8.17 13.60
N LYS A 21 7.16 7.53 14.74
CA LYS A 21 7.92 6.42 15.31
C LYS A 21 7.63 5.08 14.63
N GLU A 22 6.39 4.86 14.23
CA GLU A 22 5.93 3.61 13.61
C GLU A 22 6.20 3.57 12.09
N ARG A 23 6.36 4.74 11.46
CA ARG A 23 6.42 4.95 10.01
C ARG A 23 7.45 4.04 9.32
N ALA A 24 8.68 4.02 9.82
CA ALA A 24 9.78 3.28 9.18
C ALA A 24 9.51 1.77 9.17
N GLN A 25 9.03 1.23 10.29
CA GLN A 25 8.70 -0.19 10.42
C GLN A 25 7.53 -0.60 9.54
N LEU A 26 6.53 0.29 9.38
CA LEU A 26 5.41 0.06 8.48
C LEU A 26 5.87 0.01 7.01
N GLN A 27 6.69 0.98 6.59
CA GLN A 27 7.23 1.03 5.24
C GLN A 27 8.07 -0.22 4.92
N GLU A 28 8.98 -0.59 5.83
CA GLU A 28 9.81 -1.79 5.67
C GLU A 28 8.98 -3.08 5.59
N ALA A 29 7.94 -3.20 6.42
CA ALA A 29 7.05 -4.35 6.39
C ALA A 29 6.27 -4.46 5.07
N VAL A 30 5.81 -3.34 4.52
CA VAL A 30 5.12 -3.29 3.22
C VAL A 30 6.08 -3.67 2.08
N ASP A 31 7.29 -3.10 2.05
CA ASP A 31 8.30 -3.39 1.03
C ASP A 31 8.75 -4.86 1.07
N THR A 32 8.99 -5.38 2.27
CA THR A 32 9.40 -6.79 2.48
C THR A 32 8.30 -7.76 2.05
N LEU A 33 7.04 -7.44 2.35
CA LEU A 33 5.91 -8.27 1.98
C LEU A 33 5.78 -8.38 0.46
N VAL A 34 5.84 -7.25 -0.25
CA VAL A 34 5.74 -7.24 -1.72
C VAL A 34 6.92 -7.95 -2.37
N THR A 35 8.14 -7.69 -1.92
CA THR A 35 9.31 -8.39 -2.47
C THR A 35 9.26 -9.90 -2.22
N SER A 36 8.66 -10.35 -1.11
CA SER A 36 8.47 -11.78 -0.82
C SER A 36 7.54 -12.54 -1.78
N THR A 37 6.75 -11.85 -2.61
CA THR A 37 5.89 -12.47 -3.62
C THR A 37 6.60 -12.62 -4.97
N GLY A 38 7.84 -12.15 -5.07
CA GLY A 38 8.56 -12.06 -6.35
C GLY A 38 8.10 -10.90 -7.23
N ALA A 39 7.22 -10.02 -6.73
CA ALA A 39 6.96 -8.73 -7.35
C ALA A 39 8.17 -7.80 -7.19
N GLN A 40 8.44 -6.99 -8.21
CA GLN A 40 9.51 -6.01 -8.19
C GLN A 40 8.99 -4.69 -7.62
N VAL A 41 9.59 -4.20 -6.54
CA VAL A 41 9.33 -2.85 -6.02
C VAL A 41 10.11 -1.85 -6.87
N LEU A 42 9.40 -0.98 -7.59
CA LEU A 42 9.97 0.06 -8.45
C LEU A 42 10.24 1.33 -7.65
N TYR A 43 9.26 1.73 -6.84
CA TYR A 43 9.40 2.79 -5.84
C TYR A 43 9.00 2.25 -4.49
N ARG A 44 9.93 2.39 -3.53
CA ARG A 44 9.74 1.98 -2.14
C ARG A 44 8.53 2.67 -1.53
N SER A 45 7.90 2.00 -0.58
CA SER A 45 6.74 2.51 0.09
C SER A 45 7.00 3.85 0.75
N ARG A 46 6.02 4.75 0.65
CA ARG A 46 5.99 6.05 1.32
C ARG A 46 4.74 6.10 2.17
N ALA A 47 4.94 6.25 3.48
CA ALA A 47 3.86 6.33 4.44
C ALA A 47 3.70 7.77 4.96
N ALA A 48 2.47 8.26 4.96
CA ALA A 48 2.08 9.57 5.43
C ALA A 48 0.87 9.45 6.37
N TYR A 49 0.77 10.38 7.33
CA TYR A 49 -0.40 10.52 8.17
C TYR A 49 -1.22 11.71 7.68
N LEU A 50 -2.51 11.50 7.50
CA LEU A 50 -3.48 12.49 7.06
C LEU A 50 -4.53 12.63 8.15
N GLU A 51 -4.58 13.80 8.78
CA GLU A 51 -5.51 14.08 9.88
C GLU A 51 -6.97 13.81 9.46
N GLY A 52 -7.70 13.04 10.27
CA GLY A 52 -9.08 12.66 10.00
C GLY A 52 -9.27 11.50 9.01
N TYR A 53 -8.20 11.05 8.35
CA TYR A 53 -8.21 9.89 7.44
C TYR A 53 -7.37 8.72 7.99
N GLY A 54 -6.26 9.04 8.67
CA GLY A 54 -5.31 8.09 9.26
C GLY A 54 -4.04 7.94 8.43
N VAL A 55 -3.53 6.71 8.34
CA VAL A 55 -2.25 6.41 7.69
C VAL A 55 -2.48 5.99 6.24
N VAL A 56 -1.72 6.57 5.32
CA VAL A 56 -1.70 6.20 3.90
C VAL A 56 -0.31 5.75 3.52
N VAL A 57 -0.20 4.56 2.93
CA VAL A 57 1.02 4.04 2.35
C VAL A 57 0.85 3.93 0.85
N SER A 58 1.81 4.43 0.09
CA SER A 58 1.83 4.33 -1.38
C SER A 58 3.11 3.65 -1.83
N LEU A 59 3.05 2.80 -2.85
CA LEU A 59 4.21 2.16 -3.48
C LEU A 59 3.94 1.85 -4.95
N GLU A 60 5.01 1.71 -5.73
CA GLU A 60 4.94 1.29 -7.13
C GLU A 60 5.60 -0.06 -7.32
N VAL A 61 4.91 -0.97 -8.01
CA VAL A 61 5.35 -2.36 -8.18
C VAL A 61 5.16 -2.81 -9.62
N ALA A 62 5.99 -3.75 -10.07
CA ALA A 62 5.74 -4.54 -11.26
C ALA A 62 5.57 -6.00 -10.86
N PHE A 63 4.46 -6.62 -11.26
CA PHE A 63 4.26 -8.05 -11.02
C PHE A 63 5.04 -8.93 -11.97
N GLU A 64 5.58 -8.42 -13.07
CA GLU A 64 6.58 -9.08 -13.89
C GLU A 64 7.47 -8.00 -14.51
N GLY A 65 8.78 -8.27 -14.57
CA GLY A 65 9.74 -7.36 -15.16
C GLY A 65 9.65 -7.29 -16.69
N PRO A 66 10.35 -6.34 -17.32
CA PRO A 66 10.49 -6.32 -18.76
C PRO A 66 11.13 -7.63 -19.25
N GLN A 67 10.62 -8.17 -20.36
CA GLN A 67 11.21 -9.37 -20.94
C GLN A 67 12.63 -9.08 -21.45
N ASN A 68 13.58 -9.96 -21.14
CA ASN A 68 14.93 -9.86 -21.71
C ASN A 68 14.92 -10.46 -23.13
N PRO A 69 15.25 -9.67 -24.18
CA PRO A 69 15.21 -10.11 -25.57
C PRO A 69 16.27 -11.18 -25.91
N PHE A 70 17.24 -11.41 -25.02
CA PHE A 70 18.29 -12.43 -25.16
C PHE A 70 18.04 -13.68 -24.31
N SER A 71 16.95 -13.72 -23.55
CA SER A 71 16.52 -14.89 -22.78
C SER A 71 15.37 -15.61 -23.47
N GLY A 72 15.12 -16.87 -23.10
CA GLY A 72 13.97 -17.62 -23.61
C GLY A 72 12.67 -16.83 -23.39
N PHE A 73 11.89 -16.68 -24.46
CA PHE A 73 10.61 -15.96 -24.44
C PHE A 73 9.60 -16.72 -23.58
N LYS A 74 9.04 -16.05 -22.57
CA LYS A 74 7.91 -16.61 -21.81
C LYS A 74 6.63 -16.41 -22.61
N PRO A 75 5.82 -17.46 -22.82
CA PRO A 75 4.55 -17.32 -23.54
C PRO A 75 3.60 -16.40 -22.75
N PRO A 76 2.76 -15.57 -23.43
CA PRO A 76 1.88 -14.62 -22.76
C PRO A 76 0.94 -15.25 -21.71
N LYS A 77 0.48 -16.48 -21.94
CA LYS A 77 -0.36 -17.23 -20.99
C LYS A 77 0.35 -17.51 -19.65
N GLU A 78 1.65 -17.80 -19.70
CA GLU A 78 2.45 -18.03 -18.49
C GLU A 78 2.65 -16.72 -17.72
N ILE A 79 2.90 -15.63 -18.44
CA ILE A 79 3.03 -14.29 -17.86
C ILE A 79 1.72 -13.85 -17.17
N GLN A 80 0.58 -14.05 -17.84
CA GLN A 80 -0.73 -13.74 -17.27
C GLN A 80 -1.01 -14.55 -15.99
N ALA A 81 -0.71 -15.86 -16.01
CA ALA A 81 -0.88 -16.72 -14.84
C ALA A 81 0.03 -16.29 -13.69
N LEU A 82 1.30 -15.99 -13.96
CA LEU A 82 2.28 -15.52 -12.99
C LEU A 82 1.85 -14.20 -12.33
N ILE A 83 1.42 -13.24 -13.14
CA ILE A 83 0.93 -11.95 -12.67
C ILE A 83 -0.33 -12.11 -11.83
N ALA A 84 -1.29 -12.94 -12.26
CA ALA A 84 -2.50 -13.21 -11.50
C ALA A 84 -2.19 -13.85 -10.14
N GLN A 85 -1.24 -14.78 -10.10
CA GLN A 85 -0.77 -15.41 -8.88
C GLN A 85 -0.11 -14.40 -7.94
N ARG A 86 0.86 -13.61 -8.44
CA ARG A 86 1.57 -12.60 -7.63
C ARG A 86 0.62 -11.53 -7.08
N ARG A 87 -0.35 -11.09 -7.89
CA ARG A 87 -1.40 -10.16 -7.45
C ARG A 87 -2.19 -10.74 -6.29
N LYS A 88 -2.68 -11.98 -6.43
CA LYS A 88 -3.42 -12.68 -5.39
C LYS A 88 -2.60 -12.80 -4.11
N ASP A 89 -1.34 -13.22 -4.22
CA ASP A 89 -0.43 -13.37 -3.08
C ASP A 89 -0.20 -12.03 -2.37
N VAL A 90 -0.01 -10.93 -3.12
CA VAL A 90 0.12 -9.59 -2.54
C VAL A 90 -1.16 -9.18 -1.84
N GLN A 91 -2.34 -9.35 -2.44
CA GLN A 91 -3.62 -9.00 -1.83
C GLN A 91 -3.86 -9.79 -0.53
N GLU A 92 -3.64 -11.11 -0.53
CA GLU A 92 -3.86 -11.96 0.66
C GLU A 92 -2.88 -11.63 1.79
N LYS A 93 -1.58 -11.54 1.48
CA LYS A 93 -0.56 -11.19 2.48
C LYS A 93 -0.76 -9.77 3.01
N MET A 94 -1.03 -8.80 2.13
CA MET A 94 -1.25 -7.41 2.53
C MET A 94 -2.49 -7.28 3.42
N SER A 95 -3.58 -7.99 3.08
CA SER A 95 -4.78 -8.02 3.93
C SER A 95 -4.44 -8.49 5.35
N THR A 96 -3.60 -9.52 5.48
CA THR A 96 -3.13 -10.02 6.77
C THR A 96 -2.26 -9.00 7.51
N LEU A 97 -1.30 -8.39 6.82
CA LEU A 97 -0.44 -7.34 7.38
C LEU A 97 -1.27 -6.16 7.91
N LEU A 98 -2.26 -5.70 7.15
CA LEU A 98 -3.10 -4.55 7.54
C LEU A 98 -3.92 -4.85 8.79
N LYS A 99 -4.51 -6.04 8.89
CA LYS A 99 -5.23 -6.47 10.09
C LYS A 99 -4.32 -6.47 11.32
N GLN A 100 -3.10 -7.01 11.19
CA GLN A 100 -2.11 -7.04 12.27
C GLN A 100 -1.66 -5.63 12.68
N ARG A 101 -1.36 -4.77 11.70
CA ARG A 101 -0.87 -3.40 11.95
C ARG A 101 -1.94 -2.51 12.54
N VAL A 102 -3.16 -2.51 12.00
CA VAL A 102 -4.26 -1.70 12.56
C VAL A 102 -4.59 -2.07 13.99
N ALA A 103 -4.49 -3.36 14.35
CA ALA A 103 -4.70 -3.82 15.72
C ALA A 103 -3.62 -3.38 16.71
N THR A 104 -2.40 -3.10 16.24
CA THR A 104 -1.22 -2.84 17.09
C THR A 104 -0.69 -1.41 17.03
N MET A 105 -1.05 -0.64 16.01
CA MET A 105 -0.59 0.74 15.84
C MET A 105 -1.39 1.69 16.74
N ASP A 106 -0.66 2.47 17.53
CA ASP A 106 -1.24 3.49 18.39
C ASP A 106 -1.56 4.76 17.60
N SER A 107 -0.92 4.96 16.45
CA SER A 107 -1.11 6.15 15.61
C SER A 107 -2.45 6.20 14.87
N ILE A 108 -3.25 5.13 14.91
CA ILE A 108 -4.54 5.05 14.23
C ILE A 108 -5.65 5.27 15.26
N GLY A 109 -6.37 6.39 15.17
CA GLY A 109 -7.55 6.64 16.01
C GLY A 109 -8.72 5.68 15.72
N ALA A 110 -9.73 5.66 16.59
CA ALA A 110 -10.92 4.81 16.41
C ALA A 110 -11.66 5.09 15.08
N THR A 111 -11.74 6.36 14.69
CA THR A 111 -12.41 6.79 13.45
C THR A 111 -11.51 6.74 12.21
N GLU A 112 -10.23 6.45 12.38
CA GLU A 112 -9.22 6.53 11.31
C GLU A 112 -8.93 5.17 10.68
N SER A 113 -8.20 5.19 9.56
CA SER A 113 -7.90 3.99 8.79
C SER A 113 -6.43 3.89 8.40
N LEU A 114 -5.98 2.67 8.11
CA LEU A 114 -4.75 2.41 7.37
C LEU A 114 -5.11 2.04 5.94
N THR A 115 -4.69 2.86 4.99
CA THR A 115 -4.87 2.63 3.56
C THR A 115 -3.54 2.35 2.89
N VAL A 116 -3.46 1.30 2.09
CA VAL A 116 -2.33 0.99 1.22
C VAL A 116 -2.77 1.12 -0.23
N ILE A 117 -1.96 1.83 -0.99
CA ILE A 117 -2.16 2.14 -2.40
C ILE A 117 -0.99 1.57 -3.18
N ILE A 118 -1.23 0.49 -3.92
CA ILE A 118 -0.22 -0.15 -4.76
C ILE A 118 -0.48 0.28 -6.20
N HIS A 119 0.40 1.07 -6.76
CA HIS A 119 0.40 1.37 -8.19
C HIS A 119 1.11 0.24 -8.92
N VAL A 120 0.42 -0.39 -9.87
CA VAL A 120 0.94 -1.53 -10.60
C VAL A 120 1.37 -1.07 -11.98
N LEU A 121 2.67 -1.09 -12.24
CA LEU A 121 3.22 -0.80 -13.55
C LEU A 121 3.23 -2.07 -14.40
N ASN A 122 2.59 -1.97 -15.55
CA ASN A 122 2.60 -3.02 -16.55
C ASN A 122 3.83 -2.88 -17.46
N ALA A 123 4.86 -3.68 -17.20
CA ALA A 123 6.08 -3.64 -18.00
C ALA A 123 5.88 -4.13 -19.44
N ASN A 124 4.89 -5.01 -19.70
CA ASN A 124 4.64 -5.59 -21.02
C ASN A 124 3.12 -5.55 -21.37
N PRO A 125 2.60 -4.40 -21.84
CA PRO A 125 1.18 -4.24 -22.15
C PRO A 125 0.63 -5.18 -23.21
N ALA A 126 1.48 -5.65 -24.13
CA ALA A 126 1.11 -6.62 -25.16
C ALA A 126 0.72 -7.99 -24.57
N ASP A 127 1.35 -8.39 -23.46
CA ASP A 127 1.10 -9.68 -22.83
C ASP A 127 -0.10 -9.64 -21.88
N VAL A 128 -0.31 -8.50 -21.21
CA VAL A 128 -1.38 -8.32 -20.20
C VAL A 128 -2.07 -6.96 -20.37
N PRO A 129 -2.97 -6.78 -21.34
CA PRO A 129 -3.59 -5.48 -21.60
C PRO A 129 -4.55 -5.02 -20.49
N ASN A 130 -5.10 -5.94 -19.69
CA ASN A 130 -6.13 -5.67 -18.69
C ASN A 130 -5.58 -5.70 -17.24
N LEU A 131 -4.31 -5.35 -17.04
CA LEU A 131 -3.76 -5.29 -15.69
C LEU A 131 -4.40 -4.12 -14.92
N PRO A 132 -4.86 -4.30 -13.65
CA PRO A 132 -5.29 -3.16 -12.85
C PRO A 132 -4.11 -2.21 -12.70
N VAL A 133 -4.39 -0.91 -12.80
CA VAL A 133 -3.35 0.11 -12.61
C VAL A 133 -3.10 0.38 -11.14
N GLN A 134 -4.07 0.02 -10.29
CA GLN A 134 -4.00 0.27 -8.86
C GLN A 134 -4.74 -0.80 -8.03
N ILE A 135 -4.15 -1.18 -6.91
CA ILE A 135 -4.79 -1.97 -5.85
C ILE A 135 -4.88 -1.08 -4.61
N LEU A 136 -6.10 -0.80 -4.16
CA LEU A 136 -6.37 -0.03 -2.96
C LEU A 136 -6.90 -0.94 -1.86
N MET A 137 -6.30 -0.88 -0.67
CA MET A 137 -6.66 -1.71 0.47
C MET A 137 -6.78 -0.86 1.73
N THR A 138 -7.92 -0.89 2.40
CA THR A 138 -8.16 -0.10 3.63
C THR A 138 -8.60 -0.97 4.80
N ALA A 139 -8.04 -0.71 5.99
CA ALA A 139 -8.39 -1.37 7.25
C ALA A 139 -8.66 -0.34 8.37
N LYS A 140 -9.61 -0.64 9.26
CA LYS A 140 -10.06 0.22 10.38
C LYS A 140 -10.12 -0.56 11.70
N LYS A 141 -9.95 0.11 12.84
CA LYS A 141 -9.94 -0.52 14.18
C LYS A 141 -11.30 -1.10 14.58
N ASP A 142 -12.38 -0.39 14.31
CA ASP A 142 -13.75 -0.75 14.73
C ASP A 142 -14.36 -1.91 13.91
N SER A 143 -13.57 -2.54 13.05
CA SER A 143 -14.03 -3.66 12.23
C SER A 143 -12.94 -4.73 12.07
N PRO A 144 -12.52 -5.37 13.16
CA PRO A 144 -11.54 -6.45 13.10
C PRO A 144 -12.06 -7.66 12.28
N GLN A 145 -13.38 -7.79 12.11
CA GLN A 145 -14.01 -8.81 11.26
C GLN A 145 -14.45 -8.31 9.86
N GLN A 146 -14.43 -7.01 9.54
CA GLN A 146 -14.77 -6.61 8.17
C GLN A 146 -13.57 -6.84 7.24
N PRO A 147 -13.79 -7.46 6.08
CA PRO A 147 -12.74 -7.67 5.11
C PRO A 147 -12.13 -6.32 4.72
N VAL A 148 -10.80 -6.29 4.65
CA VAL A 148 -10.05 -5.19 4.02
C VAL A 148 -10.74 -4.91 2.69
N ALA A 149 -11.27 -3.70 2.52
CA ALA A 149 -11.96 -3.33 1.30
C ALA A 149 -10.91 -3.22 0.19
N VAL A 150 -10.81 -4.25 -0.65
CA VAL A 150 -9.95 -4.26 -1.83
C VAL A 150 -10.75 -3.62 -2.97
N ARG A 151 -10.22 -2.53 -3.53
CA ARG A 151 -10.77 -1.91 -4.74
C ARG A 151 -9.68 -1.92 -5.80
N ASP A 152 -10.04 -2.48 -6.94
CA ASP A 152 -9.22 -2.47 -8.14
C ASP A 152 -9.72 -1.33 -9.05
N PHE A 153 -8.80 -0.52 -9.55
CA PHE A 153 -9.07 0.56 -10.51
C PHE A 153 -8.27 0.33 -11.79
#